data_AF-A0A9D5AQK7-F1
#
_entry.id   AF-A0A9D5AQK7-F1
#
_cell.length_a   1.000
_cell.length_b   1.000
_cell.length_c   1.000
_cell.angle_alpha   90.00
_cell.angle_beta   90.00
_cell.angle_gamma   90.00
#
_symmetry.space_group_name_H-M   'P 1'
#
loop_
_entity.id
_entity.type
_entity.pdbx_description
1 polymer ?
#
loop_
_entity_poly.entity_id
_entity_poly.type
_entity_poly.pdbx_seq_one_letter_code
_entity_poly.pdbx_strand_id
1 'polypeptide(L)'
;MLDGNLDSSSDISESKVWFALYHPKADVRRTTLRDINSSGILKNKAFVSEGLVDIQEAILRQLDDKDLTVVQATLNVDGLQNVLGASKLIETLQTVLRRCVGKLLSGSTDNVSLTGEVAVTCLKKAISYFHDHSDYLKNIAAMIFPLLLAMPQTQGLNLKALVLLNKFNWPLYQNVAVSSSEETTLILGSLSSINLKVINNLASNFMAHPEDNIVWFVERCNDSELSKTLFFFVLLQSLLLVKSKGDGFSALFKSVFPILKAELESLVNAGDFLLDEFNSEMLDWDCSSFFDHLLYANLRPLNAKVMVCIFWRLISALMSAESSGNRLDDSMIKDLFVFFASSKFKHAFREHLHFLAAQCSVSPSRLLSKFFTDEGVPAAVQVESLQCYAFLCSLSQDKWQTELLAEFPSIFVPLAGDDQTDEIRAKAIRLVTNKLFQLIYIAEDVVKFATKMLLSAVDHEVSNGVQSGPTEQRTEVENLEMSSTSQVSEPENDPTRVAKPTIQSVSSISFSEAQRLISLFFALCTKKPSFLQIVFDNYGQASRIVKQAFHRHIPNLVRALRQSYSELLHIISDPPKGSENLLTLVLQILTQDTTSLLQEFHCSKTQSNKPKQ
;
A
#
# COMPACT_ATOMS: atom_id res chain seq x y z
N MET A 1 76.04 -38.97 -31.54
CA MET A 1 75.93 -39.24 -30.09
C MET A 1 75.88 -37.89 -29.40
N LEU A 2 74.80 -37.43 -28.78
CA LEU A 2 73.58 -38.05 -28.25
C LEU A 2 72.39 -37.08 -28.48
N ASP A 3 71.21 -37.68 -28.62
CA ASP A 3 69.87 -37.07 -28.66
C ASP A 3 69.59 -36.10 -27.52
N GLY A 4 68.65 -35.18 -27.77
CA GLY A 4 68.11 -34.29 -26.75
C GLY A 4 66.82 -33.60 -27.19
N ASN A 5 65.77 -34.41 -27.34
CA ASN A 5 64.36 -34.01 -27.36
C ASN A 5 64.09 -32.80 -26.42
N LEU A 6 63.80 -31.64 -27.00
CA LEU A 6 63.13 -30.56 -26.30
C LEU A 6 61.87 -30.27 -27.11
N ASP A 7 60.80 -30.97 -26.74
CA ASP A 7 59.44 -30.48 -26.91
C ASP A 7 59.38 -29.10 -26.27
N SER A 8 59.68 -28.05 -27.05
CA SER A 8 59.37 -26.68 -26.66
C SER A 8 57.87 -26.50 -26.82
N SER A 9 57.10 -26.95 -25.84
CA SER A 9 55.77 -26.41 -25.60
C SER A 9 55.91 -24.89 -25.62
N SER A 10 55.18 -24.24 -26.51
CA SER A 10 55.15 -22.80 -26.68
C SER A 10 54.76 -22.13 -25.34
N ASP A 11 55.74 -21.79 -24.51
CA ASP A 11 55.53 -21.02 -23.29
C ASP A 11 55.11 -19.59 -23.66
N ILE A 12 53.80 -19.36 -23.64
CA ILE A 12 53.24 -18.02 -23.77
C ILE A 12 53.66 -17.25 -22.52
N SER A 13 54.50 -16.23 -22.67
CA SER A 13 54.93 -15.40 -21.54
C SER A 13 53.73 -14.85 -20.77
N GLU A 14 53.66 -15.14 -19.47
CA GLU A 14 52.60 -14.71 -18.54
C GLU A 14 52.27 -13.21 -18.67
N SER A 15 53.32 -12.38 -18.77
CA SER A 15 53.18 -10.93 -18.97
C SER A 15 52.45 -10.56 -20.27
N LYS A 16 52.74 -11.26 -21.38
CA LYS A 16 52.08 -11.02 -22.67
C LYS A 16 50.60 -11.41 -22.62
N VAL A 17 50.28 -12.51 -21.94
CA VAL A 17 48.88 -12.94 -21.73
C VAL A 17 48.14 -11.87 -20.96
N TRP A 18 48.70 -11.43 -19.84
CA TRP A 18 48.08 -10.42 -18.99
C TRP A 18 47.81 -9.12 -19.77
N PHE A 19 48.81 -8.56 -20.46
CA PHE A 19 48.61 -7.34 -21.27
C PHE A 19 47.60 -7.54 -22.40
N ALA A 20 47.58 -8.71 -23.04
CA ALA A 20 46.65 -9.00 -24.13
C ALA A 20 45.19 -9.13 -23.64
N LEU A 21 44.96 -9.61 -22.42
CA LEU A 21 43.64 -9.64 -21.77
C LEU A 21 43.10 -8.25 -21.41
N TYR A 22 43.96 -7.23 -21.22
CA TYR A 22 43.53 -5.84 -20.99
C TYR A 22 43.58 -4.97 -22.25
N HIS A 23 43.89 -5.56 -23.40
CA HIS A 23 44.06 -4.81 -24.64
C HIS A 23 42.75 -4.12 -25.06
N PRO A 24 42.77 -2.87 -25.58
CA PRO A 24 41.55 -2.12 -25.92
C PRO A 24 40.69 -2.77 -27.02
N LYS A 25 41.31 -3.48 -27.97
CA LYS A 25 40.60 -4.21 -29.06
C LYS A 25 40.07 -5.56 -28.57
N ALA A 26 38.75 -5.79 -28.73
CA ALA A 26 38.07 -7.03 -28.35
C ALA A 26 38.62 -8.27 -29.07
N ASP A 27 38.99 -8.15 -30.36
CA ASP A 27 39.56 -9.26 -31.13
C ASP A 27 40.86 -9.79 -30.53
N VAL A 28 41.70 -8.91 -29.95
CA VAL A 28 42.94 -9.30 -29.29
C VAL A 28 42.62 -10.11 -28.03
N ARG A 29 41.76 -9.58 -27.16
CA ARG A 29 41.31 -10.27 -25.93
C ARG A 29 40.70 -11.64 -26.24
N ARG A 30 39.81 -11.71 -27.24
CA ARG A 30 39.16 -12.94 -27.70
C ARG A 30 40.16 -13.97 -28.23
N THR A 31 41.16 -13.54 -29.00
CA THR A 31 42.18 -14.44 -29.55
C THR A 31 43.04 -14.99 -28.43
N THR A 32 43.47 -14.15 -27.48
CA THR A 32 44.22 -14.58 -26.30
C THR A 32 43.46 -15.63 -25.47
N LEU A 33 42.14 -15.46 -25.27
CA LEU A 33 41.33 -16.47 -24.57
C LEU A 33 41.25 -17.81 -25.31
N ARG A 34 41.21 -17.79 -26.65
CA ARG A 34 41.28 -19.03 -27.45
C ARG A 34 42.64 -19.71 -27.35
N ASP A 35 43.72 -18.93 -27.33
CA ASP A 35 45.08 -19.44 -27.15
C ASP A 35 45.28 -20.03 -25.74
N ILE A 36 44.73 -19.39 -24.71
CA ILE A 36 44.69 -19.95 -23.35
C ILE A 36 43.93 -21.28 -23.33
N ASN A 37 42.77 -21.35 -24.00
CA ASN A 37 41.99 -22.58 -24.05
C ASN A 37 42.73 -23.73 -24.76
N SER A 38 43.38 -23.45 -25.89
CA SER A 38 44.13 -24.46 -26.66
C SER A 38 45.38 -24.95 -25.94
N SER A 39 46.04 -24.07 -25.18
CA SER A 39 47.22 -24.42 -24.38
C SER A 39 46.91 -25.32 -23.17
N GLY A 40 45.67 -25.33 -22.69
CA GLY A 40 45.25 -26.16 -21.55
C GLY A 40 45.85 -25.72 -20.20
N ILE A 41 46.40 -24.51 -20.10
CA ILE A 41 47.08 -23.98 -18.89
C ILE A 41 46.21 -24.13 -17.63
N LEU A 42 44.89 -23.97 -17.74
CA LEU A 42 43.95 -24.05 -16.60
C LEU A 42 43.46 -25.46 -16.25
N LYS A 43 43.90 -26.51 -16.98
CA LYS A 43 43.50 -27.90 -16.70
C LYS A 43 44.29 -28.53 -15.56
N ASN A 44 45.52 -28.07 -15.30
CA ASN A 44 46.39 -28.65 -14.28
C ASN A 44 46.34 -27.83 -12.98
N LYS A 45 45.88 -28.44 -11.88
CA LYS A 45 45.91 -27.86 -10.52
C LYS A 45 47.32 -27.69 -9.93
N ALA A 46 48.37 -28.06 -10.67
CA ALA A 46 49.73 -28.15 -10.15
C ALA A 46 50.49 -26.83 -10.36
N PHE A 47 50.87 -26.21 -9.24
CA PHE A 47 51.68 -24.98 -9.10
C PHE A 47 50.99 -23.68 -9.55
N VAL A 48 50.32 -23.04 -8.59
CA VAL A 48 49.90 -21.64 -8.72
C VAL A 48 51.10 -20.75 -8.35
N SER A 49 51.81 -20.25 -9.35
CA SER A 49 52.72 -19.10 -9.18
C SER A 49 51.90 -17.83 -8.94
N GLU A 50 52.47 -16.81 -8.30
CA GLU A 50 51.81 -15.52 -8.05
C GLU A 50 51.32 -14.87 -9.37
N GLY A 51 52.10 -14.98 -10.46
CA GLY A 51 51.70 -14.52 -11.80
C GLY A 51 50.50 -15.26 -12.40
N LEU A 52 50.28 -16.52 -12.01
CA LEU A 52 49.14 -17.31 -12.46
C LEU A 52 47.84 -16.87 -11.76
N VAL A 53 47.91 -16.37 -10.52
CA VAL A 53 46.77 -15.75 -9.82
C VAL A 53 46.32 -14.48 -10.54
N ASP A 54 47.26 -13.62 -10.94
CA ASP A 54 46.96 -12.39 -11.67
C ASP A 54 46.32 -12.66 -13.04
N ILE A 55 46.76 -13.71 -13.73
CA ILE A 55 46.16 -14.15 -14.99
C ILE A 55 44.77 -14.75 -14.76
N GLN A 56 44.58 -15.58 -13.73
CA GLN A 56 43.27 -16.12 -13.37
C GLN A 56 42.25 -15.01 -13.09
N GLU A 57 42.64 -14.00 -12.31
CA GLU A 57 41.81 -12.82 -12.05
C GLU A 57 41.55 -12.03 -13.34
N ALA A 58 42.55 -11.86 -14.20
CA ALA A 58 42.39 -11.18 -15.49
C ALA A 58 41.43 -11.93 -16.43
N ILE A 59 41.44 -13.26 -16.42
CA ILE A 59 40.49 -14.12 -17.18
C ILE A 59 39.09 -13.96 -16.60
N LEU A 60 38.93 -14.04 -15.28
CA LEU A 60 37.62 -13.91 -14.63
C LEU A 60 36.98 -12.54 -14.96
N ARG A 61 37.77 -11.46 -14.98
CA ARG A 61 37.33 -10.12 -15.39
C ARG A 61 36.84 -10.03 -16.83
N GLN A 62 37.25 -10.94 -17.72
CA GLN A 62 36.73 -10.95 -19.09
C GLN A 62 35.26 -11.35 -19.17
N LEU A 63 34.69 -11.95 -18.12
CA LEU A 63 33.24 -12.17 -18.04
C LEU A 63 32.47 -10.84 -17.96
N ASP A 64 33.07 -9.79 -17.42
CA ASP A 64 32.47 -8.46 -17.35
C ASP A 64 32.71 -7.62 -18.62
N ASP A 65 33.32 -8.18 -19.67
CA ASP A 65 33.61 -7.47 -20.92
C ASP A 65 32.34 -6.91 -21.59
N LYS A 66 32.46 -5.74 -22.23
CA LYS A 66 31.37 -5.10 -22.97
C LYS A 66 31.02 -5.86 -24.26
N ASP A 67 32.01 -6.50 -24.87
CA ASP A 67 31.89 -7.31 -26.08
C ASP A 67 31.53 -8.75 -25.72
N LEU A 68 30.33 -9.17 -26.11
CA LEU A 68 29.81 -10.51 -25.81
C LEU A 68 30.60 -11.64 -26.48
N THR A 69 31.37 -11.37 -27.54
CA THR A 69 32.23 -12.38 -28.17
C THR A 69 33.45 -12.70 -27.30
N VAL A 70 33.93 -11.74 -26.50
CA VAL A 70 34.99 -11.95 -25.50
C VAL A 70 34.43 -12.75 -24.32
N VAL A 71 33.23 -12.39 -23.86
CA VAL A 71 32.53 -13.13 -22.79
C VAL A 71 32.28 -14.58 -23.21
N GLN A 72 31.79 -14.82 -24.43
CA GLN A 72 31.59 -16.16 -24.98
C GLN A 72 32.90 -16.94 -25.05
N ALA A 73 33.99 -16.31 -25.48
CA ALA A 73 35.30 -16.96 -25.52
C ALA A 73 35.78 -17.34 -24.12
N THR A 74 35.56 -16.47 -23.12
CA THR A 74 35.89 -16.72 -21.72
C THR A 74 35.10 -17.89 -21.15
N LEU A 75 33.78 -17.94 -21.37
CA LEU A 75 32.93 -19.05 -20.95
C LEU A 75 33.33 -20.38 -21.58
N ASN A 76 33.97 -20.35 -22.75
CA ASN A 76 34.43 -21.54 -23.46
C ASN A 76 35.85 -21.98 -23.05
N VAL A 77 36.52 -21.27 -22.15
CA VAL A 77 37.82 -21.69 -21.61
C VAL A 77 37.64 -22.92 -20.71
N ASP A 78 38.32 -24.00 -21.04
CA ASP A 78 38.36 -25.21 -20.25
C ASP A 78 39.10 -24.98 -18.92
N GLY A 79 38.56 -25.52 -17.83
CA GLY A 79 39.13 -25.34 -16.50
C GLY A 79 38.76 -24.01 -15.84
N LEU A 80 37.82 -23.24 -16.39
CA LEU A 80 37.32 -22.01 -15.75
C LEU A 80 36.82 -22.24 -14.31
N GLN A 81 36.29 -23.43 -13.97
CA GLN A 81 35.91 -23.75 -12.59
C GLN A 81 37.09 -23.84 -11.61
N ASN A 82 38.32 -23.92 -12.12
CA ASN A 82 39.55 -23.90 -11.32
C ASN A 82 40.08 -22.46 -11.12
N VAL A 83 39.48 -21.46 -11.77
CA VAL A 83 39.88 -20.05 -11.71
C VAL A 83 39.24 -19.40 -10.49
N LEU A 84 40.06 -19.14 -9.46
CA LEU A 84 39.68 -18.46 -8.21
C LEU A 84 38.43 -19.04 -7.51
N GLY A 85 38.07 -18.49 -6.35
CA GLY A 85 37.06 -19.09 -5.46
C GLY A 85 35.68 -19.28 -6.11
N ALA A 86 35.06 -20.45 -5.87
CA ALA A 86 33.73 -20.83 -6.37
C ALA A 86 32.65 -19.73 -6.18
N SER A 87 32.65 -19.05 -5.04
CA SER A 87 31.74 -17.92 -4.75
C SER A 87 31.88 -16.77 -5.75
N LYS A 88 33.11 -16.40 -6.10
CA LYS A 88 33.34 -15.29 -7.04
C LYS A 88 32.92 -15.67 -8.45
N LEU A 89 33.19 -16.91 -8.87
CA LEU A 89 32.80 -17.39 -10.18
C LEU A 89 31.27 -17.41 -10.34
N ILE A 90 30.51 -17.93 -9.36
CA ILE A 90 29.05 -17.97 -9.47
C ILE A 90 28.43 -16.57 -9.48
N GLU A 91 28.93 -15.63 -8.68
CA GLU A 91 28.51 -14.21 -8.71
C GLU A 91 28.74 -13.57 -10.08
N THR A 92 29.90 -13.86 -10.68
CA THR A 92 30.27 -13.31 -11.99
C THR A 92 29.39 -13.90 -13.09
N LEU A 93 29.12 -15.21 -13.05
CA LEU A 93 28.17 -15.88 -13.96
C LEU A 93 26.74 -15.32 -13.80
N GLN A 94 26.28 -15.08 -12.57
CA GLN A 94 24.98 -14.45 -12.31
C GLN A 94 24.91 -13.04 -12.91
N THR A 95 25.99 -12.27 -12.82
CA THR A 95 26.10 -10.93 -13.40
C THR A 95 26.04 -10.97 -14.93
N VAL A 96 26.77 -11.90 -15.56
CA VAL A 96 26.71 -12.13 -17.01
C VAL A 96 25.29 -12.45 -17.45
N LEU A 97 24.63 -13.38 -16.77
CA LEU A 97 23.27 -13.79 -17.10
C LEU A 97 22.29 -12.61 -16.97
N ARG A 98 22.33 -11.87 -15.86
CA ARG A 98 21.48 -10.69 -15.63
C ARG A 98 21.66 -9.65 -16.74
N ARG A 99 22.91 -9.40 -17.16
CA ARG A 99 23.22 -8.48 -18.25
C ARG A 99 22.66 -8.96 -19.59
N CYS A 100 22.76 -10.25 -19.90
CA CYS A 100 22.19 -10.82 -21.12
C CYS A 100 20.65 -10.72 -21.12
N VAL A 101 19.99 -11.07 -20.01
CA VAL A 101 18.53 -10.94 -19.86
C VAL A 101 18.10 -9.49 -20.03
N GLY A 102 18.79 -8.55 -19.39
CA GLY A 102 18.50 -7.11 -19.52
C GLY A 102 18.60 -6.62 -20.97
N LYS A 103 19.63 -7.04 -21.72
CA LYS A 103 19.79 -6.71 -23.15
C LYS A 103 18.66 -7.30 -24.02
N LEU A 104 18.22 -8.51 -23.72
CA LEU A 104 17.11 -9.14 -24.45
C LEU A 104 15.78 -8.42 -24.19
N LEU A 105 15.48 -8.12 -22.92
CA LEU A 105 14.25 -7.42 -22.55
C LEU A 105 14.18 -5.98 -23.08
N SER A 106 15.32 -5.30 -23.21
CA SER A 106 15.35 -3.94 -23.76
C SER A 106 15.09 -3.88 -25.28
N GLY A 107 14.92 -5.02 -25.95
CA GLY A 107 14.62 -5.08 -27.38
C GLY A 107 15.77 -4.63 -28.28
N SER A 108 17.02 -4.66 -27.78
CA SER A 108 18.20 -4.32 -28.58
C SER A 108 18.32 -5.29 -29.76
N THR A 109 18.27 -4.79 -30.99
CA THR A 109 18.37 -5.62 -32.21
C THR A 109 19.77 -6.20 -32.42
N ASP A 110 20.79 -5.60 -31.81
CA ASP A 110 22.16 -6.03 -31.97
C ASP A 110 22.41 -7.37 -31.26
N ASN A 111 22.80 -8.38 -32.02
CA ASN A 111 23.34 -9.64 -31.51
C ASN A 111 22.39 -10.41 -30.57
N VAL A 112 21.07 -10.40 -30.81
CA VAL A 112 20.08 -11.17 -30.03
C VAL A 112 20.44 -12.66 -29.94
N SER A 113 20.85 -13.26 -31.08
CA SER A 113 21.28 -14.66 -31.14
C SER A 113 22.49 -14.94 -30.24
N LEU A 114 23.55 -14.13 -30.35
CA LEU A 114 24.76 -14.25 -29.54
C LEU A 114 24.47 -14.00 -28.06
N THR A 115 23.62 -13.01 -27.73
CA THR A 115 23.23 -12.71 -26.35
C THR A 115 22.52 -13.90 -25.71
N GLY A 116 21.60 -14.53 -26.45
CA GLY A 116 20.95 -15.76 -26.02
C GLY A 116 21.93 -16.93 -25.88
N GLU A 117 22.89 -17.07 -26.80
CA GLU A 117 23.92 -18.12 -26.75
C GLU A 117 24.84 -17.97 -25.52
N VAL A 118 25.29 -16.75 -25.23
CA VAL A 118 26.09 -16.43 -24.04
C VAL A 118 25.32 -16.76 -22.77
N ALA A 119 24.06 -16.35 -22.67
CA ALA A 119 23.20 -16.64 -21.52
C ALA A 119 23.03 -18.16 -21.30
N VAL A 120 22.77 -18.91 -22.37
CA VAL A 120 22.62 -20.38 -22.30
C VAL A 120 23.94 -21.05 -21.92
N THR A 121 25.07 -20.59 -22.48
CA THR A 121 26.39 -21.12 -22.14
C THR A 121 26.69 -20.86 -20.67
N CYS A 122 26.43 -19.65 -20.19
CA CYS A 122 26.59 -19.26 -18.79
C CYS A 122 25.79 -20.17 -17.84
N LEU A 123 24.50 -20.42 -18.13
CA LEU A 123 23.67 -21.33 -17.35
C LEU A 123 24.19 -22.77 -17.37
N LYS A 124 24.56 -23.29 -18.55
CA LYS A 124 25.14 -24.63 -18.69
C LYS A 124 26.40 -24.79 -17.85
N LYS A 125 27.28 -23.78 -17.86
CA LYS A 125 28.50 -23.77 -17.06
C LYS A 125 28.18 -23.73 -15.57
N ALA A 126 27.30 -22.83 -15.12
CA ALA A 126 26.88 -22.75 -13.73
C ALA A 126 26.34 -24.09 -13.20
N ILE A 127 25.45 -24.75 -13.95
CA ILE A 127 24.93 -26.07 -13.60
C ILE A 127 26.08 -27.09 -13.58
N SER A 128 26.89 -27.18 -14.64
CA SER A 128 27.96 -28.19 -14.72
C SER A 128 29.00 -28.07 -13.61
N TYR A 129 29.30 -26.84 -13.17
CA TYR A 129 30.34 -26.58 -12.16
C TYR A 129 29.85 -26.80 -10.74
N PHE A 130 28.56 -26.54 -10.48
CA PHE A 130 28.07 -26.39 -9.11
C PHE A 130 26.88 -27.31 -8.77
N HIS A 131 26.35 -28.11 -9.69
CA HIS A 131 25.19 -28.97 -9.41
C HIS A 131 25.39 -29.97 -8.26
N ASP A 132 26.61 -30.47 -8.05
CA ASP A 132 26.94 -31.40 -6.96
C ASP A 132 27.23 -30.70 -5.62
N HIS A 133 27.29 -29.36 -5.60
CA HIS A 133 27.63 -28.58 -4.42
C HIS A 133 26.35 -27.99 -3.79
N SER A 134 25.91 -28.58 -2.68
CA SER A 134 24.70 -28.17 -1.95
C SER A 134 24.65 -26.67 -1.64
N ASP A 135 25.81 -26.07 -1.33
CA ASP A 135 25.92 -24.67 -0.91
C ASP A 135 25.59 -23.68 -2.03
N TYR A 136 25.83 -24.08 -3.29
CA TYR A 136 25.62 -23.24 -4.46
C TYR A 136 24.33 -23.55 -5.23
N LEU A 137 23.66 -24.66 -4.89
CA LEU A 137 22.41 -25.09 -5.52
C LEU A 137 21.34 -23.98 -5.46
N LYS A 138 21.22 -23.28 -4.31
CA LYS A 138 20.29 -22.15 -4.13
C LYS A 138 20.55 -20.99 -5.08
N ASN A 139 21.82 -20.73 -5.43
CA ASN A 139 22.21 -19.66 -6.36
C ASN A 139 21.87 -20.03 -7.80
N ILE A 140 22.13 -21.27 -8.20
CA ILE A 140 21.79 -21.77 -9.53
C ILE A 140 20.27 -21.74 -9.71
N ALA A 141 19.51 -22.16 -8.69
CA ALA A 141 18.06 -22.04 -8.72
C ALA A 141 17.65 -20.58 -8.94
N ALA A 142 18.21 -19.63 -8.18
CA ALA A 142 17.88 -18.21 -8.32
C ALA A 142 18.23 -17.65 -9.70
N MET A 143 19.32 -18.11 -10.33
CA MET A 143 19.67 -17.76 -11.71
C MET A 143 18.64 -18.25 -12.73
N ILE A 144 18.08 -19.44 -12.52
CA ILE A 144 17.11 -20.06 -13.43
C ILE A 144 15.70 -19.48 -13.23
N PHE A 145 15.33 -19.17 -11.99
CA PHE A 145 13.98 -18.74 -11.61
C PHE A 145 13.34 -17.68 -12.53
N PRO A 146 13.95 -16.51 -12.80
CA PRO A 146 13.34 -15.50 -13.67
C PRO A 146 13.15 -15.95 -15.12
N LEU A 147 13.88 -16.99 -15.55
CA LEU A 147 13.82 -17.52 -16.91
C LEU A 147 12.69 -18.54 -17.09
N LEU A 148 12.02 -18.95 -16.01
CA LEU A 148 10.88 -19.85 -16.07
C LEU A 148 9.61 -19.13 -16.55
N LEU A 149 9.57 -17.80 -16.47
CA LEU A 149 8.51 -16.99 -17.06
C LEU A 149 8.87 -16.67 -18.52
N ALA A 150 8.16 -17.26 -19.46
CA ALA A 150 8.38 -17.05 -20.89
C ALA A 150 7.85 -15.69 -21.32
N MET A 151 8.75 -14.86 -21.86
CA MET A 151 8.44 -13.56 -22.45
C MET A 151 8.73 -13.59 -23.95
N PRO A 152 8.02 -12.80 -24.79
CA PRO A 152 8.30 -12.74 -26.23
C PRO A 152 9.77 -12.41 -26.54
N GLN A 153 10.36 -11.49 -25.79
CA GLN A 153 11.72 -11.00 -25.99
C GLN A 153 12.79 -12.04 -25.61
N THR A 154 12.47 -12.97 -24.71
CA THR A 154 13.42 -13.96 -24.17
C THR A 154 13.04 -15.40 -24.51
N GLN A 155 12.03 -15.64 -25.34
CA GLN A 155 11.42 -16.95 -25.58
C GLN A 155 12.46 -18.06 -25.83
N GLY A 156 13.43 -17.83 -26.71
CA GLY A 156 14.47 -18.81 -27.02
C GLY A 156 15.38 -19.15 -25.83
N LEU A 157 15.64 -18.19 -24.94
CA LEU A 157 16.37 -18.42 -23.69
C LEU A 157 15.49 -19.15 -22.67
N ASN A 158 14.21 -18.77 -22.54
CA ASN A 158 13.26 -19.39 -21.61
C ASN A 158 13.10 -20.89 -21.90
N LEU A 159 12.87 -21.26 -23.17
CA LEU A 159 12.71 -22.67 -23.57
C LEU A 159 13.97 -23.49 -23.26
N LYS A 160 15.16 -22.94 -23.55
CA LYS A 160 16.42 -23.61 -23.22
C LYS A 160 16.62 -23.76 -21.72
N ALA A 161 16.22 -22.78 -20.91
CA ALA A 161 16.26 -22.87 -19.45
C ALA A 161 15.35 -24.00 -18.94
N LEU A 162 14.14 -24.16 -19.50
CA LEU A 162 13.22 -25.26 -19.16
C LEU A 162 13.80 -26.65 -19.49
N VAL A 163 14.52 -26.78 -20.61
CA VAL A 163 15.21 -28.05 -20.95
C VAL A 163 16.37 -28.34 -19.99
N LEU A 164 17.10 -27.31 -19.55
CA LEU A 164 18.21 -27.46 -18.61
C LEU A 164 17.78 -27.92 -17.21
N LEU A 165 16.52 -27.68 -16.81
CA LEU A 165 15.98 -28.17 -15.54
C LEU A 165 16.07 -29.69 -15.39
N ASN A 166 16.06 -30.46 -16.48
CA ASN A 166 16.22 -31.93 -16.43
C ASN A 166 17.57 -32.36 -15.79
N LYS A 167 18.55 -31.46 -15.72
CA LYS A 167 19.87 -31.71 -15.16
C LYS A 167 20.06 -31.11 -13.76
N PHE A 168 19.01 -30.55 -13.17
CA PHE A 168 19.10 -29.76 -11.95
C PHE A 168 18.02 -30.18 -10.96
N ASN A 169 18.44 -30.77 -9.84
CA ASN A 169 17.53 -31.27 -8.81
C ASN A 169 17.24 -30.18 -7.77
N TRP A 170 16.12 -29.46 -7.94
CA TRP A 170 15.63 -28.49 -6.97
C TRP A 170 14.15 -28.75 -6.67
N PRO A 171 13.73 -28.82 -5.38
CA PRO A 171 12.37 -29.20 -5.02
C PRO A 171 11.28 -28.37 -5.70
N LEU A 172 11.48 -27.05 -5.82
CA LEU A 172 10.50 -26.17 -6.46
C LEU A 172 10.32 -26.45 -7.96
N TYR A 173 11.31 -27.05 -8.63
CA TYR A 173 11.31 -27.26 -10.08
C TYR A 173 10.89 -28.66 -10.53
N GLN A 174 10.44 -29.50 -9.59
CA GLN A 174 9.93 -30.83 -9.91
C GLN A 174 8.78 -30.75 -10.91
N ASN A 175 8.81 -31.60 -11.95
CA ASN A 175 7.79 -31.65 -13.01
C ASN A 175 7.63 -30.35 -13.83
N VAL A 176 8.53 -29.36 -13.70
CA VAL A 176 8.54 -28.13 -14.51
C VAL A 176 9.30 -28.33 -15.82
N ALA A 177 10.30 -29.21 -15.80
CA ALA A 177 11.19 -29.44 -16.94
C ALA A 177 10.44 -29.96 -18.17
N VAL A 178 10.95 -29.59 -19.35
CA VAL A 178 10.40 -30.01 -20.64
C VAL A 178 11.39 -30.96 -21.32
N SER A 179 10.90 -32.03 -21.94
CA SER A 179 11.74 -32.93 -22.72
C SER A 179 12.28 -32.24 -23.99
N SER A 180 13.48 -32.61 -24.45
CA SER A 180 14.05 -32.03 -25.68
C SER A 180 13.20 -32.33 -26.93
N SER A 181 12.38 -33.38 -26.90
CA SER A 181 11.39 -33.68 -27.96
C SER A 181 10.19 -32.74 -27.95
N GLU A 182 9.77 -32.26 -26.77
CA GLU A 182 8.66 -31.32 -26.60
C GLU A 182 9.03 -29.88 -26.93
N GLU A 183 10.32 -29.54 -27.02
CA GLU A 183 10.81 -28.21 -27.42
C GLU A 183 10.21 -27.78 -28.77
N THR A 184 10.14 -28.69 -29.74
CA THR A 184 9.55 -28.45 -31.07
C THR A 184 8.04 -28.18 -31.01
N THR A 185 7.33 -28.83 -30.08
CA THR A 185 5.89 -28.66 -29.87
C THR A 185 5.58 -27.36 -29.13
N LEU A 186 6.46 -26.94 -28.20
CA LEU A 186 6.35 -25.66 -27.48
C LEU A 186 6.67 -24.45 -28.34
N ILE A 187 7.53 -24.60 -29.35
CA ILE A 187 7.71 -23.57 -30.39
C ILE A 187 6.39 -23.31 -31.13
N LEU A 188 5.52 -24.32 -31.25
CA LEU A 188 4.18 -24.20 -31.83
C LEU A 188 3.09 -23.76 -30.82
N GLY A 189 3.33 -23.89 -29.51
CA GLY A 189 2.38 -23.55 -28.45
C GLY A 189 2.32 -22.05 -28.16
N SER A 190 1.19 -21.55 -27.64
CA SER A 190 1.12 -20.16 -27.17
C SER A 190 1.93 -19.98 -25.89
N LEU A 191 2.68 -18.88 -25.78
CA LEU A 191 3.46 -18.53 -24.57
C LEU A 191 2.61 -18.60 -23.29
N SER A 192 1.36 -18.18 -23.38
CA SER A 192 0.36 -18.25 -22.31
C SER A 192 0.17 -19.68 -21.78
N SER A 193 0.08 -20.68 -22.66
CA SER A 193 -0.08 -22.08 -22.25
C SER A 193 1.17 -22.63 -21.55
N ILE A 194 2.36 -22.21 -22.01
CA ILE A 194 3.64 -22.60 -21.42
C ILE A 194 3.74 -22.02 -20.01
N ASN A 195 3.49 -20.72 -19.89
CA ASN A 195 3.52 -20.02 -18.60
C ASN A 195 2.52 -20.61 -17.62
N LEU A 196 1.28 -20.88 -18.04
CA LEU A 196 0.27 -21.48 -17.18
C LEU A 196 0.72 -22.85 -16.64
N LYS A 197 1.26 -23.71 -17.51
CA LYS A 197 1.75 -25.04 -17.11
C LYS A 197 2.90 -24.93 -16.10
N VAL A 198 3.87 -24.05 -16.37
CA VAL A 198 5.01 -23.80 -15.48
C VAL A 198 4.53 -23.27 -14.12
N ILE A 199 3.67 -22.24 -14.12
CA ILE A 199 3.13 -21.62 -12.91
C ILE A 199 2.33 -22.63 -12.08
N ASN A 200 1.50 -23.48 -12.69
CA ASN A 200 0.75 -24.52 -11.98
C ASN A 200 1.65 -25.53 -11.27
N ASN A 201 2.72 -25.98 -11.94
CA ASN A 201 3.67 -26.92 -11.34
C ASN A 201 4.49 -26.26 -10.24
N LEU A 202 4.98 -25.03 -10.46
CA LEU A 202 5.68 -24.24 -9.44
C LEU A 202 4.79 -23.99 -8.22
N ALA A 203 3.54 -23.61 -8.42
CA ALA A 203 2.58 -23.35 -7.34
C ALA A 203 2.26 -24.61 -6.53
N SER A 204 2.14 -25.76 -7.18
CA SER A 204 1.94 -27.04 -6.50
C SER A 204 3.15 -27.42 -5.64
N ASN A 205 4.37 -27.26 -6.17
CA ASN A 205 5.61 -27.53 -5.43
C ASN A 205 5.85 -26.50 -4.31
N PHE A 206 5.50 -25.23 -4.55
CA PHE A 206 5.64 -24.15 -3.59
C PHE A 206 4.89 -24.45 -2.29
N MET A 207 3.68 -25.01 -2.41
CA MET A 207 2.82 -25.35 -1.29
C MET A 207 3.35 -26.48 -0.40
N ALA A 208 4.36 -27.25 -0.83
CA ALA A 208 4.98 -28.27 0.01
C ALA A 208 5.77 -27.65 1.19
N HIS A 209 6.45 -26.53 0.95
CA HIS A 209 7.30 -25.84 1.94
C HIS A 209 7.23 -24.30 1.73
N PRO A 210 6.07 -23.66 1.95
CA PRO A 210 5.86 -22.26 1.58
C PRO A 210 6.82 -21.29 2.28
N GLU A 211 7.07 -21.48 3.57
CA GLU A 211 7.95 -20.60 4.36
C GLU A 211 9.40 -20.64 3.85
N ASP A 212 9.96 -21.84 3.66
CA ASP A 212 11.32 -22.02 3.14
C ASP A 212 11.49 -21.43 1.73
N ASN A 213 10.47 -21.62 0.88
CA ASN A 213 10.45 -21.07 -0.47
C ASN A 213 10.38 -19.54 -0.47
N ILE A 214 9.62 -18.95 0.45
CA ILE A 214 9.52 -17.49 0.62
C ILE A 214 10.85 -16.92 1.10
N VAL A 215 11.47 -17.52 2.12
CA VAL A 215 12.79 -17.09 2.63
C VAL A 215 13.82 -17.15 1.52
N TRP A 216 13.89 -18.25 0.78
CA TRP A 216 14.79 -18.39 -0.36
C TRP A 216 14.54 -17.32 -1.44
N PHE A 217 13.28 -17.03 -1.77
CA PHE A 217 12.94 -15.99 -2.74
C PHE A 217 13.41 -14.61 -2.29
N VAL A 218 13.13 -14.23 -1.03
CA VAL A 218 13.52 -12.93 -0.47
C VAL A 218 15.03 -12.76 -0.45
N GLU A 219 15.77 -13.80 -0.06
CA GLU A 219 17.23 -13.76 0.03
C GLU A 219 17.95 -13.74 -1.33
N ARG A 220 17.37 -14.39 -2.36
CA ARG A 220 18.13 -14.72 -3.60
C ARG A 220 17.52 -14.20 -4.90
N CYS A 221 16.23 -13.88 -4.93
CA CYS A 221 15.50 -13.61 -6.17
C CYS A 221 14.83 -12.23 -6.22
N ASN A 222 14.73 -11.53 -5.10
CA ASN A 222 13.91 -10.31 -4.95
C ASN A 222 14.50 -9.05 -5.62
N ASP A 223 15.65 -9.16 -6.28
CA ASP A 223 16.36 -8.05 -6.95
C ASP A 223 15.92 -7.81 -8.40
N SER A 224 15.16 -8.75 -8.99
CA SER A 224 14.73 -8.71 -10.40
C SER A 224 13.21 -8.60 -10.51
N GLU A 225 12.73 -7.64 -11.32
CA GLU A 225 11.30 -7.47 -11.58
C GLU A 225 10.66 -8.73 -12.19
N LEU A 226 11.38 -9.45 -13.08
CA LEU A 226 10.90 -10.71 -13.64
C LEU A 226 10.72 -11.79 -12.57
N SER A 227 11.66 -11.87 -11.62
CA SER A 227 11.57 -12.82 -10.51
C SER A 227 10.36 -12.48 -9.64
N LYS A 228 10.13 -11.20 -9.32
CA LYS A 228 8.94 -10.75 -8.58
C LYS A 228 7.66 -11.09 -9.32
N THR A 229 7.59 -10.82 -10.62
CA THR A 229 6.43 -11.16 -11.46
C THR A 229 6.12 -12.65 -11.40
N LEU A 230 7.12 -13.51 -11.61
CA LEU A 230 6.91 -14.96 -11.52
C LEU A 230 6.48 -15.38 -10.11
N PHE A 231 7.10 -14.84 -9.07
CA PHE A 231 6.73 -15.13 -7.69
C PHE A 231 5.27 -14.74 -7.40
N PHE A 232 4.81 -13.58 -7.85
CA PHE A 232 3.41 -13.17 -7.68
C PHE A 232 2.45 -14.08 -8.45
N PHE A 233 2.81 -14.53 -9.66
CA PHE A 233 1.99 -15.53 -10.37
C PHE A 233 1.94 -16.87 -9.64
N VAL A 234 3.08 -17.35 -9.14
CA VAL A 234 3.15 -18.59 -8.34
C VAL A 234 2.29 -18.45 -7.08
N LEU A 235 2.39 -17.32 -6.38
CA LEU A 235 1.61 -17.05 -5.18
C LEU A 235 0.11 -16.94 -5.47
N LEU A 236 -0.29 -16.22 -6.52
CA LEU A 236 -1.68 -16.13 -6.94
C LEU A 236 -2.24 -17.53 -7.24
N GLN A 237 -1.50 -18.32 -8.01
CA GLN A 237 -1.90 -19.69 -8.34
C GLN A 237 -1.92 -20.61 -7.12
N SER A 238 -0.96 -20.48 -6.20
CA SER A 238 -0.94 -21.24 -4.95
C SER A 238 -2.18 -20.95 -4.11
N LEU A 239 -2.59 -19.67 -4.00
CA LEU A 239 -3.81 -19.28 -3.28
C LEU A 239 -5.09 -19.81 -3.95
N LEU A 240 -5.11 -19.93 -5.28
CA LEU A 240 -6.21 -20.60 -6.00
C LEU A 240 -6.32 -22.09 -5.69
N LEU A 241 -5.19 -22.73 -5.37
CA LEU A 241 -5.13 -24.15 -5.01
C LEU A 241 -5.45 -24.42 -3.53
N VAL A 242 -5.46 -23.40 -2.67
CA VAL A 242 -5.81 -23.55 -1.26
C VAL A 242 -7.31 -23.86 -1.14
N LYS A 243 -7.63 -25.10 -0.81
CA LYS A 243 -9.02 -25.59 -0.73
C LYS A 243 -9.66 -25.44 0.66
N SER A 244 -8.90 -25.26 1.73
CA SER A 244 -9.46 -25.17 3.09
C SER A 244 -8.64 -24.30 4.04
N LYS A 245 -9.34 -23.72 5.02
CA LYS A 245 -8.74 -23.06 6.18
C LYS A 245 -8.02 -24.10 7.04
N GLY A 246 -6.72 -23.92 7.21
CA GLY A 246 -5.90 -24.72 8.11
C GLY A 246 -4.63 -23.96 8.49
N ASP A 247 -3.84 -24.53 9.39
CA ASP A 247 -2.61 -23.91 9.91
C ASP A 247 -1.64 -23.49 8.79
N GLY A 248 -1.64 -24.23 7.67
CA GLY A 248 -0.84 -23.91 6.48
C GLY A 248 -1.19 -22.57 5.82
N PHE A 249 -2.46 -22.15 5.80
CA PHE A 249 -2.83 -20.83 5.28
C PHE A 249 -2.38 -19.71 6.22
N SER A 250 -2.49 -19.92 7.52
CA SER A 250 -2.08 -18.92 8.52
C SER A 250 -0.57 -18.63 8.44
N ALA A 251 0.23 -19.69 8.38
CA ALA A 251 1.67 -19.63 8.16
C ALA A 251 2.03 -18.91 6.84
N LEU A 252 1.35 -19.28 5.75
CA LEU A 252 1.52 -18.65 4.44
C LEU A 252 1.20 -17.15 4.50
N PHE A 253 0.07 -16.76 5.10
CA PHE A 253 -0.33 -15.36 5.25
C PHE A 253 0.71 -14.56 6.01
N LYS A 254 1.14 -15.04 7.19
CA LYS A 254 2.14 -14.35 8.04
C LYS A 254 3.48 -14.16 7.32
N SER A 255 3.85 -15.09 6.46
CA SER A 255 5.09 -15.03 5.69
C SER A 255 5.00 -14.11 4.45
N VAL A 256 3.86 -14.14 3.74
CA VAL A 256 3.67 -13.42 2.47
C VAL A 256 3.23 -11.97 2.67
N PHE A 257 2.35 -11.71 3.64
CA PHE A 257 1.74 -10.40 3.82
C PHE A 257 2.78 -9.27 4.01
N PRO A 258 3.85 -9.44 4.82
CA PRO A 258 4.90 -8.43 4.94
C PRO A 258 5.60 -8.11 3.61
N ILE A 259 5.78 -9.11 2.74
CA ILE A 259 6.44 -8.96 1.44
C ILE A 259 5.54 -8.18 0.49
N LEU A 260 4.25 -8.55 0.41
CA LEU A 260 3.27 -7.83 -0.40
C LEU A 260 3.13 -6.38 0.05
N LYS A 261 3.09 -6.15 1.37
CA LYS A 261 3.06 -4.80 1.95
C LYS A 261 4.27 -3.98 1.54
N ALA A 262 5.48 -4.51 1.74
CA ALA A 262 6.73 -3.81 1.42
C ALA A 262 6.86 -3.50 -0.07
N GLU A 263 6.49 -4.44 -0.95
CA GLU A 263 6.55 -4.22 -2.39
C GLU A 263 5.55 -3.15 -2.84
N LEU A 264 4.32 -3.17 -2.29
CA LEU A 264 3.32 -2.16 -2.66
C LEU A 264 3.74 -0.77 -2.19
N GLU A 265 4.28 -0.64 -0.98
CA GLU A 265 4.82 0.62 -0.45
C GLU A 265 6.03 1.11 -1.27
N SER A 266 6.86 0.21 -1.78
CA SER A 266 7.97 0.53 -2.70
C SER A 266 7.45 1.14 -4.01
N LEU A 267 6.40 0.56 -4.60
CA LEU A 267 5.77 1.07 -5.82
C LEU A 267 5.19 2.49 -5.64
N VAL A 268 4.63 2.79 -4.46
CA VAL A 268 4.14 4.14 -4.12
C VAL A 268 5.25 5.18 -4.17
N ASN A 269 6.42 4.86 -3.60
CA ASN A 269 7.50 5.83 -3.44
C ASN A 269 8.22 6.14 -4.77
N ALA A 270 8.11 5.26 -5.76
CA ALA A 270 8.64 5.49 -7.10
C ALA A 270 7.87 6.57 -7.88
N GLY A 271 6.64 6.92 -7.50
CA GLY A 271 5.86 8.01 -8.11
C GLY A 271 5.33 7.74 -9.53
N ASP A 272 5.67 6.59 -10.11
CA ASP A 272 5.44 6.28 -11.53
C ASP A 272 4.10 5.56 -11.82
N PHE A 273 3.22 5.38 -10.83
CA PHE A 273 2.08 4.47 -10.98
C PHE A 273 0.80 4.96 -10.30
N LEU A 274 -0.28 5.07 -11.08
CA LEU A 274 -1.66 5.21 -10.59
C LEU A 274 -2.32 3.83 -10.67
N LEU A 275 -2.72 3.28 -9.53
CA LEU A 275 -3.66 2.16 -9.50
C LEU A 275 -5.04 2.72 -9.87
N ASP A 276 -5.60 2.28 -11.01
CA ASP A 276 -7.03 2.48 -11.30
C ASP A 276 -7.89 1.78 -10.24
N GLU A 277 -9.15 2.18 -10.12
CA GLU A 277 -10.09 1.57 -9.17
C GLU A 277 -10.33 0.10 -9.56
N PHE A 278 -9.94 -0.83 -8.70
CA PHE A 278 -10.09 -2.25 -8.95
C PHE A 278 -11.44 -2.74 -8.45
N ASN A 279 -12.15 -3.45 -9.32
CA ASN A 279 -13.48 -3.94 -9.06
C ASN A 279 -13.47 -5.39 -8.54
N SER A 280 -14.58 -5.81 -7.93
CA SER A 280 -14.78 -7.16 -7.41
C SER A 280 -14.71 -8.27 -8.48
N GLU A 281 -14.78 -7.94 -9.77
CA GLU A 281 -14.66 -8.92 -10.88
C GLU A 281 -13.29 -9.63 -10.89
N MET A 282 -12.25 -9.00 -10.32
CA MET A 282 -10.94 -9.63 -10.17
C MET A 282 -10.95 -10.87 -9.28
N LEU A 283 -11.98 -11.06 -8.44
CA LEU A 283 -12.14 -12.30 -7.66
C LEU A 283 -12.29 -13.53 -8.53
N ASP A 284 -12.69 -13.38 -9.79
CA ASP A 284 -12.83 -14.50 -10.74
C ASP A 284 -11.59 -14.68 -11.61
N TRP A 285 -10.61 -13.78 -11.53
CA TRP A 285 -9.43 -13.81 -12.40
C TRP A 285 -8.39 -14.83 -11.92
N ASP A 286 -7.80 -15.54 -12.86
CA ASP A 286 -6.65 -16.39 -12.64
C ASP A 286 -5.38 -15.80 -13.29
N CYS A 287 -4.28 -16.54 -13.32
CA CYS A 287 -3.06 -16.08 -13.95
C CYS A 287 -3.24 -15.78 -15.45
N SER A 288 -4.14 -16.50 -16.13
CA SER A 288 -4.35 -16.36 -17.58
C SER A 288 -4.89 -15.00 -17.98
N SER A 289 -5.69 -14.36 -17.10
CA SER A 289 -6.21 -12.99 -17.26
C SER A 289 -5.12 -11.93 -17.42
N PHE A 290 -3.86 -12.25 -17.10
CA PHE A 290 -2.75 -11.30 -17.13
C PHE A 290 -1.75 -11.55 -18.27
N PHE A 291 -1.81 -12.68 -18.97
CA PHE A 291 -0.75 -13.05 -19.91
C PHE A 291 -0.68 -12.15 -21.15
N ASP A 292 -1.80 -11.60 -21.60
CA ASP A 292 -1.79 -10.62 -22.70
C ASP A 292 -1.00 -9.35 -22.33
N HIS A 293 -0.95 -9.01 -21.04
CA HIS A 293 -0.16 -7.89 -20.56
C HIS A 293 1.35 -8.20 -20.58
N LEU A 294 1.79 -9.47 -20.49
CA LEU A 294 3.22 -9.82 -20.59
C LEU A 294 3.82 -9.49 -21.96
N LEU A 295 2.99 -9.35 -22.99
CA LEU A 295 3.45 -9.06 -24.35
C LEU A 295 4.03 -7.64 -24.51
N TYR A 296 3.50 -6.67 -23.76
CA TYR A 296 3.78 -5.25 -23.95
C TYR A 296 4.06 -4.47 -22.66
N ALA A 297 3.91 -5.08 -21.47
CA ALA A 297 3.92 -4.34 -20.22
C ALA A 297 5.32 -4.08 -19.65
N ASN A 298 5.43 -2.90 -19.05
CA ASN A 298 6.34 -2.69 -17.93
C ASN A 298 5.90 -3.61 -16.78
N LEU A 299 6.83 -4.41 -16.25
CA LEU A 299 6.54 -5.44 -15.26
C LEU A 299 6.01 -4.86 -13.93
N ARG A 300 6.39 -3.62 -13.57
CA ARG A 300 5.95 -2.98 -12.32
C ARG A 300 4.43 -2.75 -12.26
N PRO A 301 3.81 -2.06 -13.24
CA PRO A 301 2.35 -1.98 -13.36
C PRO A 301 1.64 -3.33 -13.32
N LEU A 302 2.21 -4.35 -13.98
CA LEU A 302 1.65 -5.70 -13.99
C LEU A 302 1.70 -6.32 -12.59
N ASN A 303 2.86 -6.22 -11.90
CA ASN A 303 3.04 -6.71 -10.54
C ASN A 303 2.01 -6.10 -9.60
N ALA A 304 1.76 -4.79 -9.69
CA ALA A 304 0.72 -4.14 -8.88
C ALA A 304 -0.68 -4.72 -9.12
N LYS A 305 -1.07 -4.95 -10.39
CA LYS A 305 -2.36 -5.56 -10.72
C LYS A 305 -2.48 -7.00 -10.19
N VAL A 306 -1.42 -7.80 -10.34
CA VAL A 306 -1.38 -9.18 -9.82
C VAL A 306 -1.45 -9.17 -8.28
N MET A 307 -0.76 -8.24 -7.61
CA MET A 307 -0.81 -8.09 -6.16
C MET A 307 -2.19 -7.73 -5.64
N VAL A 308 -2.93 -6.83 -6.32
CA VAL A 308 -4.33 -6.55 -5.98
C VAL A 308 -5.18 -7.81 -6.08
N CYS A 309 -5.00 -8.60 -7.15
CA CYS A 309 -5.68 -9.90 -7.28
C CYS A 309 -5.29 -10.87 -6.15
N ILE A 310 -4.02 -10.89 -5.74
CA ILE A 310 -3.57 -11.68 -4.59
C ILE A 310 -4.27 -11.23 -3.31
N PHE A 311 -4.39 -9.92 -3.05
CA PHE A 311 -5.13 -9.41 -1.89
C PHE A 311 -6.59 -9.86 -1.90
N TRP A 312 -7.27 -9.81 -3.06
CA TRP A 312 -8.60 -10.39 -3.21
C TRP A 312 -8.65 -11.88 -2.85
N ARG A 313 -7.68 -12.68 -3.31
CA ARG A 313 -7.59 -14.11 -2.97
C ARG A 313 -7.30 -14.35 -1.49
N LEU A 314 -6.44 -13.55 -0.86
CA LEU A 314 -6.18 -13.63 0.58
C LEU A 314 -7.45 -13.33 1.38
N ILE A 315 -8.19 -12.28 1.02
CA ILE A 315 -9.47 -11.95 1.65
C ILE A 315 -10.46 -13.10 1.44
N SER A 316 -10.62 -13.60 0.21
CA SER A 316 -11.53 -14.71 -0.09
C SER A 316 -11.18 -15.98 0.70
N ALA A 317 -9.90 -16.34 0.81
CA ALA A 317 -9.45 -17.47 1.61
C ALA A 317 -9.70 -17.26 3.12
N LEU A 318 -9.51 -16.04 3.63
CA LEU A 318 -9.88 -15.68 5.01
C LEU A 318 -11.39 -15.76 5.26
N MET A 319 -12.22 -15.50 4.25
CA MET A 319 -13.68 -15.47 4.39
C MET A 319 -14.35 -16.82 4.10
N SER A 320 -13.79 -17.65 3.22
CA SER A 320 -14.31 -18.97 2.86
C SER A 320 -14.39 -19.88 4.09
N ALA A 321 -15.59 -20.12 4.62
CA ALA A 321 -15.81 -20.82 5.88
C ALA A 321 -16.44 -22.20 5.64
N GLU A 322 -15.67 -23.26 5.91
CA GLU A 322 -16.24 -24.43 6.58
C GLU A 322 -15.76 -24.38 8.03
N SER A 323 -16.72 -24.32 8.94
CA SER A 323 -16.52 -24.16 10.37
C SER A 323 -15.79 -25.35 10.98
N SER A 324 -14.50 -25.20 11.29
CA SER A 324 -13.92 -25.84 12.45
C SER A 324 -13.65 -24.74 13.47
N GLY A 325 -13.97 -24.97 14.74
CA GLY A 325 -14.03 -23.97 15.82
C GLY A 325 -12.72 -23.25 16.17
N ASN A 326 -11.70 -23.26 15.30
CA ASN A 326 -10.57 -22.37 15.39
C ASN A 326 -11.01 -20.99 14.92
N ARG A 327 -11.21 -20.11 15.92
CA ARG A 327 -11.46 -18.69 15.76
C ARG A 327 -10.57 -18.14 14.65
N LEU A 328 -11.17 -17.47 13.67
CA LEU A 328 -10.45 -16.64 12.72
C LEU A 328 -9.39 -15.85 13.49
N ASP A 329 -8.17 -15.77 12.96
CA ASP A 329 -7.14 -14.93 13.56
C ASP A 329 -7.57 -13.47 13.32
N ASP A 330 -8.32 -12.91 14.28
CA ASP A 330 -8.77 -11.52 14.28
C ASP A 330 -7.61 -10.56 13.96
N SER A 331 -6.36 -10.96 14.23
CA SER A 331 -5.17 -10.19 13.86
C SER A 331 -4.98 -10.06 12.35
N MET A 332 -5.18 -11.10 11.54
CA MET A 332 -4.96 -11.04 10.08
C MET A 332 -5.97 -10.13 9.38
N ILE A 333 -7.24 -10.21 9.80
CA ILE A 333 -8.29 -9.34 9.28
C ILE A 333 -7.99 -7.89 9.66
N LYS A 334 -7.57 -7.66 10.91
CA LYS A 334 -7.15 -6.33 11.36
C LYS A 334 -5.95 -5.81 10.56
N ASP A 335 -4.93 -6.62 10.35
CA ASP A 335 -3.72 -6.25 9.62
C ASP A 335 -4.05 -5.84 8.18
N LEU A 336 -4.91 -6.59 7.48
CA LEU A 336 -5.39 -6.23 6.14
C LEU A 336 -6.19 -4.92 6.17
N PHE A 337 -7.14 -4.78 7.10
CA PHE A 337 -7.96 -3.58 7.20
C PHE A 337 -7.11 -2.33 7.44
N VAL A 338 -6.21 -2.40 8.43
CA VAL A 338 -5.29 -1.30 8.78
C VAL A 338 -4.39 -0.95 7.60
N PHE A 339 -3.86 -1.95 6.90
CA PHE A 339 -3.03 -1.74 5.72
C PHE A 339 -3.79 -1.04 4.60
N PHE A 340 -4.96 -1.53 4.21
CA PHE A 340 -5.76 -0.93 3.14
C PHE A 340 -6.22 0.49 3.49
N ALA A 341 -6.68 0.72 4.72
CA ALA A 341 -7.14 2.03 5.15
C ALA A 341 -6.01 3.06 5.26
N SER A 342 -4.79 2.62 5.62
CA SER A 342 -3.62 3.49 5.76
C SER A 342 -2.80 3.64 4.48
N SER A 343 -3.10 2.84 3.45
CA SER A 343 -2.36 2.85 2.19
C SER A 343 -2.54 4.16 1.43
N LYS A 344 -1.49 4.63 0.74
CA LYS A 344 -1.63 5.76 -0.21
C LYS A 344 -2.54 5.40 -1.39
N PHE A 345 -2.72 4.11 -1.67
CA PHE A 345 -3.68 3.60 -2.65
C PHE A 345 -5.06 3.28 -2.03
N LYS A 346 -5.43 3.86 -0.88
CA LYS A 346 -6.72 3.58 -0.21
C LYS A 346 -7.94 3.64 -1.12
N HIS A 347 -7.94 4.53 -2.13
CA HIS A 347 -9.02 4.62 -3.12
C HIS A 347 -9.19 3.32 -3.91
N ALA A 348 -8.09 2.68 -4.32
CA ALA A 348 -8.10 1.40 -5.02
C ALA A 348 -8.53 0.22 -4.12
N PHE A 349 -8.39 0.36 -2.79
CA PHE A 349 -8.79 -0.66 -1.82
C PHE A 349 -10.18 -0.46 -1.21
N ARG A 350 -10.95 0.52 -1.69
CA ARG A 350 -12.28 0.81 -1.12
C ARG A 350 -13.22 -0.39 -1.21
N GLU A 351 -13.24 -1.08 -2.35
CA GLU A 351 -14.05 -2.29 -2.50
C GLU A 351 -13.55 -3.44 -1.63
N HIS A 352 -12.23 -3.56 -1.43
CA HIS A 352 -11.64 -4.57 -0.56
C HIS A 352 -12.07 -4.35 0.89
N LEU A 353 -12.03 -3.10 1.37
CA LEU A 353 -12.49 -2.72 2.70
C LEU A 353 -13.98 -3.05 2.90
N HIS A 354 -14.82 -2.69 1.93
CA HIS A 354 -16.25 -3.01 1.97
C HIS A 354 -16.51 -4.52 1.96
N PHE A 355 -15.81 -5.28 1.13
CA PHE A 355 -15.94 -6.74 1.05
C PHE A 355 -15.46 -7.40 2.35
N LEU A 356 -14.31 -6.97 2.88
CA LEU A 356 -13.77 -7.45 4.16
C LEU A 356 -14.78 -7.19 5.29
N ALA A 357 -15.39 -6.00 5.34
CA ALA A 357 -16.41 -5.69 6.33
C ALA A 357 -17.68 -6.55 6.15
N ALA A 358 -18.17 -6.71 4.91
CA ALA A 358 -19.42 -7.43 4.64
C ALA A 358 -19.32 -8.96 4.85
N GLN A 359 -18.14 -9.54 4.58
CA GLN A 359 -17.93 -10.99 4.63
C GLN A 359 -17.29 -11.45 5.95
N CYS A 360 -16.95 -10.53 6.86
CA CYS A 360 -16.36 -10.90 8.14
C CYS A 360 -17.31 -11.82 8.90
N SER A 361 -16.81 -13.02 9.25
CA SER A 361 -17.58 -14.02 9.98
C SER A 361 -17.62 -13.75 11.48
N VAL A 362 -16.67 -12.95 11.99
CA VAL A 362 -16.71 -12.37 13.34
C VAL A 362 -17.44 -11.05 13.23
N SER A 363 -18.44 -10.82 14.09
CA SER A 363 -19.31 -9.64 14.13
C SER A 363 -18.66 -8.38 13.54
N PRO A 364 -18.98 -8.00 12.29
CA PRO A 364 -18.31 -6.90 11.60
C PRO A 364 -18.40 -5.58 12.36
N SER A 365 -19.53 -5.33 13.02
CA SER A 365 -19.76 -4.14 13.83
C SER A 365 -18.77 -4.04 14.99
N ARG A 366 -18.46 -5.17 15.65
CA ARG A 366 -17.52 -5.24 16.78
C ARG A 366 -16.06 -5.06 16.34
N LEU A 367 -15.70 -5.56 15.15
CA LEU A 367 -14.37 -5.32 14.59
C LEU A 367 -14.20 -3.82 14.27
N LEU A 368 -15.19 -3.23 13.58
CA LEU A 368 -15.15 -1.84 13.18
C LEU A 368 -15.19 -0.89 14.37
N SER A 369 -15.99 -1.19 15.41
CA SER A 369 -16.09 -0.36 16.61
C SER A 369 -14.75 -0.18 17.30
N LYS A 370 -13.99 -1.27 17.46
CA LYS A 370 -12.64 -1.23 18.03
C LYS A 370 -11.72 -0.23 17.36
N PHE A 371 -11.81 -0.04 16.05
CA PHE A 371 -10.93 0.89 15.35
C PHE A 371 -11.14 2.35 15.74
N PHE A 372 -12.32 2.75 16.25
CA PHE A 372 -12.58 4.12 16.69
C PHE A 372 -12.87 4.24 18.20
N THR A 373 -12.77 3.14 18.94
CA THR A 373 -12.82 3.13 20.42
C THR A 373 -11.47 2.88 21.07
N ASP A 374 -10.59 2.11 20.44
CA ASP A 374 -9.28 1.79 20.99
C ASP A 374 -8.31 2.97 20.83
N GLU A 375 -7.44 3.18 21.81
CA GLU A 375 -6.43 4.24 21.79
C GLU A 375 -5.30 3.92 20.78
N GLY A 376 -4.70 4.97 20.20
CA GLY A 376 -3.55 4.84 19.30
C GLY A 376 -3.86 4.37 17.88
N VAL A 377 -5.15 4.23 17.51
CA VAL A 377 -5.53 3.86 16.14
C VAL A 377 -5.33 5.04 15.17
N PRO A 378 -4.65 4.85 14.02
CA PRO A 378 -4.42 5.94 13.06
C PRO A 378 -5.73 6.55 12.53
N ALA A 379 -5.73 7.87 12.33
CA ALA A 379 -6.92 8.61 11.88
C ALA A 379 -7.51 8.07 10.56
N ALA A 380 -6.67 7.63 9.62
CA ALA A 380 -7.12 7.05 8.36
C ALA A 380 -7.94 5.76 8.57
N VAL A 381 -7.53 4.92 9.53
CA VAL A 381 -8.24 3.69 9.89
C VAL A 381 -9.58 4.00 10.53
N GLN A 382 -9.63 5.00 11.41
CA GLN A 382 -10.88 5.48 12.03
C GLN A 382 -11.88 6.03 10.99
N VAL A 383 -11.39 6.80 10.02
CA VAL A 383 -12.23 7.35 8.94
C VAL A 383 -12.82 6.23 8.09
N GLU A 384 -12.00 5.28 7.63
CA GLU A 384 -12.47 4.19 6.77
C GLU A 384 -13.34 3.18 7.53
N SER A 385 -13.11 2.96 8.83
CA SER A 385 -13.98 2.10 9.64
C SER A 385 -15.38 2.69 9.81
N LEU A 386 -15.50 4.00 10.04
CA LEU A 386 -16.79 4.71 10.06
C LEU A 386 -17.49 4.65 8.69
N GLN A 387 -16.74 4.73 7.59
CA GLN A 387 -17.29 4.58 6.24
C GLN A 387 -17.79 3.16 5.97
N CYS A 388 -17.03 2.14 6.38
CA CYS A 388 -17.46 0.74 6.30
C CYS A 388 -18.70 0.50 7.16
N TYR A 389 -18.78 1.09 8.36
CA TYR A 389 -19.98 1.00 9.21
C TYR A 389 -21.20 1.58 8.49
N ALA A 390 -21.05 2.77 7.87
CA ALA A 390 -22.13 3.39 7.08
C ALA A 390 -22.55 2.55 5.87
N PHE A 391 -21.59 1.87 5.23
CA PHE A 391 -21.85 0.93 4.16
C PHE A 391 -22.65 -0.27 4.66
N LEU A 392 -22.25 -0.89 5.78
CA LEU A 392 -22.99 -2.01 6.39
C LEU A 392 -24.43 -1.61 6.77
N CYS A 393 -24.65 -0.42 7.33
CA CYS A 393 -26.00 0.10 7.58
C CYS A 393 -26.84 0.28 6.31
N SER A 394 -26.21 0.35 5.14
CA SER A 394 -26.90 0.49 3.85
C SER A 394 -27.20 -0.86 3.19
N LEU A 395 -26.55 -1.94 3.64
CA LEU A 395 -26.87 -3.29 3.18
C LEU A 395 -28.20 -3.71 3.81
N SER A 396 -29.21 -3.95 2.99
CA SER A 396 -30.57 -4.32 3.40
C SER A 396 -30.70 -5.72 4.00
N GLN A 397 -29.62 -6.28 4.57
CA GLN A 397 -29.60 -7.64 5.10
C GLN A 397 -29.87 -7.61 6.61
N ASP A 398 -30.90 -8.35 7.05
CA ASP A 398 -31.25 -8.52 8.47
C ASP A 398 -30.10 -9.11 9.30
N LYS A 399 -29.16 -9.81 8.65
CA LYS A 399 -28.04 -10.52 9.27
C LYS A 399 -27.21 -9.63 10.21
N TRP A 400 -27.04 -8.36 9.87
CA TRP A 400 -26.12 -7.46 10.59
C TRP A 400 -26.82 -6.39 11.41
N GLN A 401 -28.13 -6.20 11.22
CA GLN A 401 -28.85 -5.11 11.88
C GLN A 401 -28.71 -5.23 13.39
N THR A 402 -29.08 -6.37 13.98
CA THR A 402 -29.02 -6.59 15.44
C THR A 402 -27.63 -6.37 16.03
N GLU A 403 -26.56 -6.78 15.33
CA GLU A 403 -25.18 -6.59 15.80
C GLU A 403 -24.70 -5.14 15.66
N LEU A 404 -25.10 -4.45 14.58
CA LEU A 404 -24.84 -3.01 14.40
C LEU A 404 -25.60 -2.19 15.45
N LEU A 405 -26.74 -2.67 15.94
CA LEU A 405 -27.45 -2.03 17.05
C LEU A 405 -26.73 -2.21 18.38
N ALA A 406 -26.25 -3.42 18.66
CA ALA A 406 -25.54 -3.71 19.89
C ALA A 406 -24.27 -2.85 20.05
N GLU A 407 -23.55 -2.64 18.95
CA GLU A 407 -22.29 -1.88 18.95
C GLU A 407 -22.50 -0.37 18.71
N PHE A 408 -23.71 0.09 18.38
CA PHE A 408 -24.00 1.50 18.08
C PHE A 408 -23.44 2.51 19.10
N PRO A 409 -23.53 2.28 20.44
CA PRO A 409 -23.03 3.24 21.42
C PRO A 409 -21.54 3.58 21.27
N SER A 410 -20.75 2.71 20.64
CA SER A 410 -19.33 2.96 20.33
C SER A 410 -19.12 4.20 19.46
N ILE A 411 -20.10 4.56 18.62
CA ILE A 411 -20.02 5.72 17.70
C ILE A 411 -20.00 7.04 18.47
N PHE A 412 -20.44 7.06 19.73
CA PHE A 412 -20.33 8.25 20.57
C PHE A 412 -18.88 8.58 20.95
N VAL A 413 -17.95 7.62 20.91
CA VAL A 413 -16.52 7.87 21.21
C VAL A 413 -15.89 8.88 20.24
N PRO A 414 -15.92 8.68 18.90
CA PRO A 414 -15.38 9.66 17.96
C PRO A 414 -16.14 11.01 17.95
N LEU A 415 -17.34 11.06 18.53
CA LEU A 415 -18.12 12.29 18.68
C LEU A 415 -17.74 13.09 19.95
N ALA A 416 -17.41 12.39 21.04
CA ALA A 416 -17.08 12.99 22.33
C ALA A 416 -15.58 13.25 22.54
N GLY A 417 -14.70 12.51 21.87
CA GLY A 417 -13.26 12.55 22.13
C GLY A 417 -12.58 13.89 21.82
N ASP A 418 -11.71 14.32 22.74
CA ASP A 418 -10.94 15.57 22.66
C ASP A 418 -9.85 15.53 21.59
N ASP A 419 -9.16 14.40 21.48
CA ASP A 419 -8.01 14.24 20.58
C ASP A 419 -8.40 13.85 19.15
N GLN A 420 -9.70 13.88 18.82
CA GLN A 420 -10.21 13.43 17.53
C GLN A 420 -10.12 14.53 16.47
N THR A 421 -9.67 14.15 15.27
CA THR A 421 -9.60 15.08 14.13
C THR A 421 -11.00 15.47 13.65
N ASP A 422 -11.14 16.68 13.10
CA ASP A 422 -12.40 17.17 12.52
C ASP A 422 -12.95 16.25 11.43
N GLU A 423 -12.07 15.56 10.69
CA GLU A 423 -12.46 14.60 9.66
C GLU A 423 -13.18 13.39 10.24
N ILE A 424 -12.61 12.75 11.27
CA ILE A 424 -13.21 11.58 11.95
C ILE A 424 -14.60 11.95 12.48
N ARG A 425 -14.70 13.09 13.17
CA ARG A 425 -15.96 13.58 13.71
C ARG A 425 -16.99 13.87 12.63
N ALA A 426 -16.59 14.50 11.53
CA ALA A 426 -17.49 14.76 10.41
C ALA A 426 -18.04 13.46 9.81
N LYS A 427 -17.22 12.41 9.71
CA LYS A 427 -17.65 11.08 9.23
C LYS A 427 -18.62 10.43 10.21
N ALA A 428 -18.35 10.50 11.52
CA ALA A 428 -19.24 9.99 12.56
C ALA A 428 -20.60 10.72 12.58
N ILE A 429 -20.61 12.06 12.53
CA ILE A 429 -21.84 12.85 12.42
C ILE A 429 -22.62 12.43 11.18
N ARG A 430 -21.96 12.32 10.02
CA ARG A 430 -22.61 11.94 8.77
C ARG A 430 -23.23 10.55 8.82
N LEU A 431 -22.55 9.59 9.46
CA LEU A 431 -23.06 8.24 9.73
C LEU A 431 -24.32 8.30 10.60
N VAL A 432 -24.25 8.99 11.75
CA VAL A 432 -25.39 9.14 12.67
C VAL A 432 -26.58 9.80 11.97
N THR A 433 -26.38 10.97 11.36
CA THR A 433 -27.50 11.76 10.82
C THR A 433 -28.16 11.13 9.60
N ASN A 434 -27.39 10.41 8.76
CA ASN A 434 -27.91 9.90 7.48
C ASN A 434 -28.28 8.43 7.49
N LYS A 435 -27.86 7.67 8.50
CA LYS A 435 -28.14 6.23 8.58
C LYS A 435 -28.85 5.90 9.89
N LEU A 436 -28.22 6.20 11.02
CA LEU A 436 -28.66 5.67 12.32
C LEU A 436 -29.86 6.44 12.88
N PHE A 437 -29.93 7.76 12.66
CA PHE A 437 -31.06 8.58 13.09
C PHE A 437 -32.37 8.24 12.35
N GLN A 438 -32.31 7.51 11.22
CA GLN A 438 -33.50 7.02 10.52
C GLN A 438 -34.11 5.78 11.21
N LEU A 439 -33.38 5.17 12.15
CA LEU A 439 -33.82 4.00 12.90
C LEU A 439 -34.53 4.47 14.18
N ILE A 440 -35.83 4.20 14.26
CA ILE A 440 -36.72 4.73 15.32
C ILE A 440 -36.19 4.43 16.73
N TYR A 441 -35.66 3.23 16.95
CA TYR A 441 -35.16 2.77 18.26
C TYR A 441 -33.77 3.35 18.63
N ILE A 442 -32.99 3.89 17.69
CA ILE A 442 -31.71 4.58 17.98
C ILE A 442 -31.93 6.10 18.12
N ALA A 443 -32.92 6.65 17.42
CA ALA A 443 -33.11 8.09 17.29
C ALA A 443 -33.24 8.80 18.65
N GLU A 444 -33.91 8.18 19.63
CA GLU A 444 -34.07 8.75 20.97
C GLU A 444 -32.72 8.88 21.70
N ASP A 445 -31.90 7.82 21.70
CA ASP A 445 -30.59 7.81 22.34
C ASP A 445 -29.63 8.83 21.68
N VAL A 446 -29.66 8.94 20.36
CA VAL A 446 -28.90 9.96 19.59
C VAL A 446 -29.29 11.37 20.04
N VAL A 447 -30.58 11.65 20.15
CA VAL A 447 -31.08 12.98 20.55
C VAL A 447 -30.69 13.26 22.00
N LYS A 448 -30.86 12.29 22.89
CA LYS A 448 -30.47 12.42 24.30
C LYS A 448 -28.99 12.72 24.46
N PHE A 449 -28.13 11.99 23.74
CA PHE A 449 -26.69 12.24 23.71
C PHE A 449 -26.37 13.63 23.17
N ALA A 450 -26.89 13.99 21.99
CA ALA A 450 -26.61 15.29 21.36
C ALA A 450 -27.08 16.48 22.22
N THR A 451 -28.24 16.33 22.88
CA THR A 451 -28.78 17.36 23.79
C THR A 451 -27.89 17.50 25.02
N LYS A 452 -27.44 16.39 25.62
CA LYS A 452 -26.51 16.41 26.75
C LYS A 452 -25.21 17.12 26.38
N MET A 453 -24.66 16.86 25.19
CA MET A 453 -23.45 17.52 24.70
C MET A 453 -23.68 19.03 24.50
N LEU A 454 -24.79 19.44 23.87
CA LEU A 454 -25.17 20.85 23.73
C LEU A 454 -25.26 21.55 25.09
N LEU A 455 -25.98 20.96 26.05
CA LEU A 455 -26.17 21.54 27.38
C LEU A 455 -24.84 21.63 28.13
N SER A 456 -23.97 20.62 28.03
CA SER A 456 -22.64 20.67 28.65
C SER A 456 -21.78 21.84 28.14
N ALA A 457 -21.94 22.25 26.88
CA ALA A 457 -21.29 23.44 26.34
C ALA A 457 -21.86 24.74 26.95
N VAL A 458 -23.19 24.79 27.13
CA VAL A 458 -23.91 25.96 27.66
C VAL A 458 -23.68 26.12 29.17
N ASP A 459 -23.69 25.02 29.92
CA ASP A 459 -23.63 24.99 31.38
C ASP A 459 -22.20 25.16 31.95
N HIS A 460 -21.17 25.11 31.10
CA HIS A 460 -19.75 25.18 31.50
C HIS A 460 -19.38 26.45 32.31
N GLU A 461 -20.25 27.46 32.36
CA GLU A 461 -20.06 28.67 33.18
C GLU A 461 -21.17 28.92 34.24
N VAL A 462 -22.28 28.18 34.23
CA VAL A 462 -23.43 28.46 35.11
C VAL A 462 -23.18 28.02 36.56
N SER A 463 -22.20 27.15 36.81
CA SER A 463 -21.90 26.66 38.16
C SER A 463 -21.28 27.72 39.10
N ASN A 464 -20.87 28.90 38.60
CA ASN A 464 -20.26 29.95 39.42
C ASN A 464 -20.97 31.29 39.20
N GLY A 465 -22.15 31.44 39.81
CA GLY A 465 -22.93 32.67 39.65
C GLY A 465 -24.12 32.82 40.58
N VAL A 466 -24.05 32.31 41.81
CA VAL A 466 -25.00 32.73 42.87
C VAL A 466 -24.21 33.38 43.98
N GLN A 467 -23.93 34.68 43.82
CA GLN A 467 -24.03 35.72 44.85
C GLN A 467 -23.44 37.03 44.33
N SER A 468 -24.31 38.01 44.03
CA SER A 468 -24.30 39.34 44.65
C SER A 468 -25.32 40.24 43.95
N GLY A 469 -26.10 40.97 44.73
CA GLY A 469 -27.21 41.82 44.29
C GLY A 469 -26.77 43.11 43.57
N PRO A 470 -27.76 43.94 43.19
CA PRO A 470 -27.54 45.09 42.33
C PRO A 470 -26.90 46.22 43.14
N THR A 471 -25.82 46.81 42.62
CA THR A 471 -25.44 48.16 43.01
C THR A 471 -25.14 48.94 41.74
N GLU A 472 -26.01 49.90 41.48
CA GLU A 472 -25.82 50.97 40.52
C GLU A 472 -24.49 51.67 40.80
N GLN A 473 -23.62 51.79 39.80
CA GLN A 473 -22.78 52.97 39.69
C GLN A 473 -22.42 53.23 38.22
N ARG A 474 -23.06 54.28 37.73
CA ARG A 474 -22.78 55.04 36.52
C ARG A 474 -21.42 55.71 36.65
N THR A 475 -20.47 55.45 35.74
CA THR A 475 -19.64 56.51 35.13
C THR A 475 -19.08 56.02 33.80
N GLU A 476 -18.90 57.01 32.94
CA GLU A 476 -18.81 57.01 31.49
C GLU A 476 -17.34 57.27 31.08
N VAL A 477 -17.02 57.07 29.79
CA VAL A 477 -15.98 57.79 28.99
C VAL A 477 -14.59 57.14 28.78
N GLU A 478 -14.38 56.76 27.50
CA GLU A 478 -13.18 56.92 26.63
C GLU A 478 -11.82 56.31 27.01
N ASN A 479 -10.88 55.96 26.14
CA ASN A 479 -10.72 55.61 24.70
C ASN A 479 -9.20 55.33 24.54
N LEU A 480 -8.78 54.61 23.47
CA LEU A 480 -7.42 54.62 22.87
C LEU A 480 -6.25 54.02 23.70
N GLU A 481 -5.17 53.46 23.16
CA GLU A 481 -4.81 52.74 21.93
C GLU A 481 -3.34 52.29 22.13
N MET A 482 -2.95 51.19 21.49
CA MET A 482 -1.64 50.97 20.84
C MET A 482 -0.32 50.72 21.65
N SER A 483 0.29 49.56 21.33
CA SER A 483 1.75 49.31 21.09
C SER A 483 2.73 49.35 22.28
N SER A 484 3.81 48.55 22.37
CA SER A 484 4.38 47.41 21.65
C SER A 484 5.60 46.93 22.48
N THR A 485 5.75 45.61 22.61
CA THR A 485 6.97 44.79 22.42
C THR A 485 8.36 45.19 22.96
N SER A 486 9.01 44.22 23.64
CA SER A 486 10.45 43.77 23.58
C SER A 486 11.12 43.74 24.97
N GLN A 487 12.00 42.82 25.39
CA GLN A 487 12.49 41.49 25.01
C GLN A 487 13.42 41.04 26.18
N VAL A 488 13.39 39.74 26.53
CA VAL A 488 14.49 38.83 26.97
C VAL A 488 15.44 39.21 28.13
N SER A 489 15.52 38.35 29.18
CA SER A 489 16.73 37.61 29.69
C SER A 489 16.56 37.13 31.15
N GLU A 490 16.71 35.82 31.41
CA GLU A 490 17.06 35.19 32.72
C GLU A 490 18.61 35.12 32.89
N PRO A 491 19.27 34.65 34.00
CA PRO A 491 18.79 33.83 35.14
C PRO A 491 19.39 34.12 36.56
N GLU A 492 18.98 33.27 37.53
CA GLU A 492 19.69 32.72 38.72
C GLU A 492 19.29 33.09 40.19
N ASN A 493 18.95 32.01 40.93
CA ASN A 493 19.14 31.68 42.37
C ASN A 493 18.09 32.02 43.47
N ASP A 494 17.17 31.05 43.71
CA ASP A 494 16.75 30.29 44.94
C ASP A 494 16.92 30.86 46.38
N PRO A 495 16.26 30.29 47.44
CA PRO A 495 14.86 29.94 47.69
C PRO A 495 14.30 30.70 48.92
N THR A 496 13.00 31.05 48.95
CA THR A 496 12.25 31.01 50.22
C THR A 496 10.75 30.81 50.00
N ARG A 497 10.26 29.67 50.47
CA ARG A 497 8.84 29.30 50.60
C ARG A 497 8.05 30.34 51.39
N VAL A 498 7.10 31.00 50.74
CA VAL A 498 5.82 31.36 51.35
C VAL A 498 4.73 31.07 50.31
N ALA A 499 3.97 30.00 50.54
CA ALA A 499 2.86 29.59 49.70
C ALA A 499 1.76 30.66 49.72
N LYS A 500 1.61 31.38 48.60
CA LYS A 500 0.35 32.04 48.23
C LYS A 500 -0.51 31.01 47.51
N PRO A 501 -1.81 30.87 47.81
CA PRO A 501 -2.68 29.98 47.06
C PRO A 501 -2.82 30.55 45.65
N THR A 502 -2.27 29.83 44.68
CA THR A 502 -2.54 30.02 43.26
C THR A 502 -4.04 29.89 43.05
N ILE A 503 -4.67 31.00 42.68
CA ILE A 503 -6.03 31.01 42.14
C ILE A 503 -6.00 30.06 40.95
N GLN A 504 -6.68 28.92 41.07
CA GLN A 504 -6.92 28.01 39.95
C GLN A 504 -7.58 28.83 38.84
N SER A 505 -6.85 29.03 37.74
CA SER A 505 -7.42 29.59 36.52
C SER A 505 -8.48 28.62 36.03
N VAL A 506 -9.74 29.01 36.22
CA VAL A 506 -10.93 28.32 35.72
C VAL A 506 -10.79 28.18 34.20
N SER A 507 -10.76 26.95 33.68
CA SER A 507 -10.65 26.71 32.24
C SER A 507 -11.96 27.12 31.57
N SER A 508 -12.00 28.32 30.97
CA SER A 508 -13.07 28.72 30.06
C SER A 508 -13.09 27.77 28.85
N ILE A 509 -14.28 27.33 28.44
CA ILE A 509 -14.46 26.47 27.25
C ILE A 509 -13.83 27.12 26.01
N SER A 510 -13.04 26.36 25.24
CA SER A 510 -12.45 26.87 24.00
C SER A 510 -13.48 26.91 22.86
N PHE A 511 -13.22 27.71 21.82
CA PHE A 511 -14.13 27.75 20.65
C PHE A 511 -14.20 26.40 19.92
N SER A 512 -13.06 25.71 19.78
CA SER A 512 -13.00 24.38 19.17
C SER A 512 -13.79 23.34 19.98
N GLU A 513 -13.70 23.43 21.31
CA GLU A 513 -14.48 22.59 22.22
C GLU A 513 -15.98 22.86 22.10
N ALA A 514 -16.39 24.14 22.13
CA ALA A 514 -17.78 24.52 21.93
C ALA A 514 -18.31 24.05 20.56
N GLN A 515 -17.52 24.17 19.48
CA GLN A 515 -17.90 23.65 18.16
C GLN A 515 -18.10 22.14 18.18
N ARG A 516 -17.19 21.39 18.82
CA ARG A 516 -17.29 19.94 18.93
C ARG A 516 -18.59 19.51 19.60
N LEU A 517 -18.86 20.05 20.79
CA LEU A 517 -20.00 19.63 21.61
C LEU A 517 -21.36 19.87 20.92
N ILE A 518 -21.48 20.93 20.14
CA ILE A 518 -22.76 21.31 19.52
C ILE A 518 -22.97 20.74 18.11
N SER A 519 -21.88 20.31 17.43
CA SER A 519 -21.91 19.97 15.99
C SER A 519 -22.94 18.90 15.63
N LEU A 520 -23.06 17.82 16.43
CA LEU A 520 -24.03 16.77 16.17
C LEU A 520 -25.47 17.29 16.29
N PHE A 521 -25.77 18.07 17.32
CA PHE A 521 -27.11 18.61 17.55
C PHE A 521 -27.56 19.50 16.39
N PHE A 522 -26.68 20.40 15.93
CA PHE A 522 -26.95 21.23 14.76
C PHE A 522 -27.15 20.41 13.49
N ALA A 523 -26.40 19.31 13.31
CA ALA A 523 -26.59 18.41 12.18
C ALA A 523 -27.95 17.69 12.25
N LEU A 524 -28.42 17.29 13.44
CA LEU A 524 -29.76 16.70 13.64
C LEU A 524 -30.89 17.69 13.33
N CYS A 525 -30.69 18.99 13.60
CA CYS A 525 -31.67 20.03 13.25
C CYS A 525 -31.94 20.07 11.73
N THR A 526 -30.98 19.69 10.89
CA THR A 526 -31.19 19.57 9.42
C THR A 526 -32.11 18.41 9.04
N LYS A 527 -32.24 17.39 9.90
CA LYS A 527 -33.10 16.22 9.68
C LYS A 527 -34.47 16.40 10.31
N LYS A 528 -34.53 17.05 11.47
CA LYS A 528 -35.77 17.32 12.20
C LYS A 528 -35.79 18.78 12.66
N PRO A 529 -36.43 19.68 11.89
CA PRO A 529 -36.43 21.13 12.14
C PRO A 529 -36.98 21.53 13.52
N SER A 530 -37.85 20.71 14.13
CA SER A 530 -38.42 20.98 15.47
C SER A 530 -37.37 21.10 16.58
N PHE A 531 -36.15 20.58 16.37
CA PHE A 531 -35.05 20.74 17.33
C PHE A 531 -34.45 22.15 17.34
N LEU A 532 -34.79 23.00 16.36
CA LEU A 532 -34.32 24.37 16.31
C LEU A 532 -34.77 25.20 17.51
N GLN A 533 -35.96 24.93 18.05
CA GLN A 533 -36.47 25.59 19.26
C GLN A 533 -35.48 25.46 20.43
N ILE A 534 -34.93 24.26 20.64
CA ILE A 534 -33.95 23.98 21.71
C ILE A 534 -32.68 24.81 21.52
N VAL A 535 -32.24 25.04 20.28
CA VAL A 535 -31.08 25.92 19.99
C VAL A 535 -31.36 27.35 20.43
N PHE A 536 -32.53 27.89 20.08
CA PHE A 536 -32.89 29.27 20.43
C PHE A 536 -33.10 29.44 21.94
N ASP A 537 -33.74 28.49 22.60
CA ASP A 537 -33.99 28.51 24.04
C ASP A 537 -32.67 28.55 24.84
N ASN A 538 -31.67 27.77 24.41
CA ASN A 538 -30.38 27.70 25.10
C ASN A 538 -29.39 28.81 24.68
N TYR A 539 -29.61 29.48 23.54
CA TYR A 539 -28.71 30.54 23.07
C TYR A 539 -28.62 31.70 24.06
N GLY A 540 -29.73 32.10 24.69
CA GLY A 540 -29.73 33.23 25.63
C GLY A 540 -28.76 33.03 26.80
N GLN A 541 -28.74 31.80 27.34
CA GLN A 541 -27.95 31.39 28.50
C GLN A 541 -26.49 31.04 28.15
N ALA A 542 -26.17 30.82 26.87
CA ALA A 542 -24.84 30.44 26.43
C ALA A 542 -23.77 31.54 26.63
N SER A 543 -22.54 31.13 26.94
CA SER A 543 -21.37 32.00 27.02
C SER A 543 -21.04 32.63 25.66
N ARG A 544 -20.19 33.67 25.65
CA ARG A 544 -19.79 34.36 24.40
C ARG A 544 -19.17 33.40 23.38
N ILE A 545 -18.32 32.48 23.83
CA ILE A 545 -17.62 31.53 22.98
C ILE A 545 -18.61 30.54 22.36
N VAL A 546 -19.57 30.06 23.15
CA VAL A 546 -20.62 29.13 22.68
C VAL A 546 -21.56 29.84 21.71
N LYS A 547 -21.94 31.09 21.96
CA LYS A 547 -22.72 31.93 21.01
C LYS A 547 -22.01 32.09 19.67
N GLN A 548 -20.70 32.29 19.67
CA GLN A 548 -19.90 32.32 18.43
C GLN A 548 -19.93 30.97 17.69
N ALA A 549 -19.85 29.86 18.43
CA ALA A 549 -19.95 28.52 17.84
C ALA A 549 -21.33 28.31 17.19
N PHE A 550 -22.42 28.74 17.85
CA PHE A 550 -23.78 28.69 17.27
C PHE A 550 -23.82 29.48 15.95
N HIS A 551 -23.30 30.71 15.94
CA HIS A 551 -23.26 31.57 14.75
C HIS A 551 -22.52 30.91 13.57
N ARG A 552 -21.52 30.06 13.82
CA ARG A 552 -20.83 29.29 12.77
C ARG A 552 -21.77 28.26 12.09
N HIS A 553 -22.65 27.60 12.83
CA HIS A 553 -23.49 26.52 12.30
C HIS A 553 -24.79 27.02 11.65
N ILE A 554 -25.34 28.15 12.10
CA ILE A 554 -26.62 28.70 11.63
C ILE A 554 -26.70 28.89 10.11
N PRO A 555 -25.70 29.48 9.41
CA PRO A 555 -25.78 29.66 7.96
C PRO A 555 -26.01 28.36 7.19
N ASN A 556 -25.34 27.29 7.58
CA ASN A 556 -25.50 25.99 6.92
C ASN A 556 -26.86 25.36 7.25
N LEU A 557 -27.32 25.50 8.50
CA LEU A 557 -28.62 25.02 8.93
C LEU A 557 -29.77 25.71 8.21
N VAL A 558 -29.79 27.05 8.16
CA VAL A 558 -30.83 27.84 7.50
C VAL A 558 -30.92 27.50 6.00
N ARG A 559 -29.77 27.37 5.32
CA ARG A 559 -29.75 26.97 3.90
C ARG A 559 -30.29 25.56 3.67
N ALA A 560 -30.03 24.62 4.57
CA ALA A 560 -30.54 23.25 4.48
C ALA A 560 -32.06 23.16 4.74
N LEU A 561 -32.62 24.04 5.57
CA LEU A 561 -34.03 24.08 5.95
C LEU A 561 -34.96 24.73 4.90
N ARG A 562 -34.43 25.13 3.73
CA ARG A 562 -35.09 25.96 2.70
C ARG A 562 -36.47 25.46 2.22
N GLN A 563 -36.84 24.21 2.49
CA GLN A 563 -38.10 23.60 2.06
C GLN A 563 -39.09 23.33 3.21
N SER A 564 -38.76 23.71 4.47
CA SER A 564 -39.49 23.30 5.68
C SER A 564 -39.60 24.42 6.72
N TYR A 565 -40.22 25.55 6.35
CA TYR A 565 -40.18 26.81 7.13
C TYR A 565 -41.22 26.98 8.24
N SER A 566 -42.08 26.01 8.54
CA SER A 566 -43.14 26.21 9.56
C SER A 566 -42.56 26.49 10.96
N GLU A 567 -41.53 25.75 11.35
CA GLU A 567 -40.92 25.89 12.68
C GLU A 567 -40.12 27.18 12.82
N LEU A 568 -39.40 27.57 11.76
CA LEU A 568 -38.62 28.80 11.75
C LEU A 568 -39.52 30.03 11.85
N LEU A 569 -40.66 30.01 11.15
CA LEU A 569 -41.66 31.07 11.22
C LEU A 569 -42.30 31.17 12.61
N HIS A 570 -42.50 30.04 13.29
CA HIS A 570 -42.99 30.04 14.67
C HIS A 570 -41.99 30.75 15.61
N ILE A 571 -40.71 30.39 15.54
CA ILE A 571 -39.64 31.02 16.35
C ILE A 571 -39.50 32.52 16.03
N ILE A 572 -39.64 32.93 14.77
CA ILE A 572 -39.59 34.35 14.39
C ILE A 572 -40.79 35.11 14.99
N SER A 573 -41.96 34.48 15.07
CA SER A 573 -43.19 35.10 15.57
C SER A 573 -43.20 35.27 17.10
N ASP A 574 -42.58 34.33 17.82
CA ASP A 574 -42.43 34.38 19.28
C ASP A 574 -40.98 33.96 19.69
N PRO A 575 -40.01 34.88 19.63
CA PRO A 575 -38.61 34.54 19.83
C PRO A 575 -38.27 34.32 21.32
N PRO A 576 -37.53 33.25 21.66
CA PRO A 576 -37.05 33.03 23.02
C PRO A 576 -36.20 34.20 23.54
N LYS A 577 -36.33 34.50 24.84
CA LYS A 577 -35.62 35.62 25.47
C LYS A 577 -34.09 35.47 25.32
N GLY A 578 -33.41 36.52 24.88
CA GLY A 578 -31.95 36.51 24.71
C GLY A 578 -31.47 35.94 23.38
N SER A 579 -32.37 35.62 22.44
CA SER A 579 -32.07 35.08 21.11
C SER A 579 -32.01 36.13 19.99
N GLU A 580 -32.10 37.42 20.31
CA GLU A 580 -32.26 38.53 19.36
C GLU A 580 -31.11 38.59 18.35
N ASN A 581 -29.88 38.38 18.81
CA ASN A 581 -28.69 38.35 17.95
C ASN A 581 -28.69 37.13 17.00
N LEU A 582 -29.17 35.98 17.47
CA LEU A 582 -29.30 34.77 16.65
C LEU A 582 -30.40 34.92 15.60
N LEU A 583 -31.53 35.51 16.00
CA LEU A 583 -32.66 35.83 15.12
C LEU A 583 -32.26 36.81 14.02
N THR A 584 -31.52 37.86 14.38
CA THR A 584 -31.01 38.84 13.41
C THR A 584 -30.12 38.17 12.35
N LEU A 585 -29.22 37.27 12.77
CA LEU A 585 -28.38 36.50 11.84
C LEU A 585 -29.24 35.64 10.89
N VAL A 586 -30.25 34.94 11.42
CA VAL A 586 -31.17 34.13 10.61
C VAL A 586 -31.90 35.00 9.58
N LEU A 587 -32.48 36.12 10.00
CA LEU A 587 -33.18 37.06 9.11
C LEU A 587 -32.25 37.63 8.03
N GLN A 588 -31.00 37.94 8.38
CA GLN A 588 -29.99 38.40 7.44
C GLN A 588 -29.70 37.35 6.36
N ILE A 589 -29.56 36.08 6.73
CA ILE A 589 -29.32 34.99 5.78
C ILE A 589 -30.52 34.82 4.83
N LEU A 590 -31.74 34.84 5.37
CA LEU A 590 -32.98 34.71 4.58
C LEU A 590 -33.17 35.88 3.59
N THR A 591 -32.72 37.08 3.96
CA THR A 591 -32.86 38.31 3.15
C THR A 591 -31.74 38.52 2.12
N GLN A 592 -30.53 38.02 2.38
CA GLN A 592 -29.41 38.07 1.42
C GLN A 592 -29.59 37.09 0.24
N ASP A 593 -30.14 35.90 0.48
CA ASP A 593 -30.38 34.92 -0.58
C ASP A 593 -31.54 35.32 -1.52
N THR A 594 -32.49 36.14 -1.04
CA THR A 594 -33.55 36.70 -1.88
C THR A 594 -33.04 37.78 -2.84
N THR A 595 -31.91 38.42 -2.54
CA THR A 595 -31.27 39.41 -3.42
C THR A 595 -30.50 38.74 -4.57
N SER A 596 -29.87 37.59 -4.35
CA SER A 596 -29.23 36.77 -5.41
C SER A 596 -30.23 36.22 -6.43
N LEU A 597 -31.43 35.82 -5.99
CA LEU A 597 -32.50 35.37 -6.90
C LEU A 597 -33.00 36.49 -7.82
N LEU A 598 -33.02 37.75 -7.37
CA LEU A 598 -33.37 38.91 -8.20
C LEU A 598 -32.28 39.24 -9.25
N GLN A 599 -31.00 38.97 -8.94
CA GLN A 599 -29.91 39.11 -9.92
C GLN A 599 -29.93 38.01 -10.99
N GLU A 600 -30.22 36.75 -10.64
CA GLU A 600 -30.38 35.66 -11.63
C GLU A 600 -31.63 35.84 -12.51
N PHE A 601 -32.73 36.38 -11.95
CA PHE A 601 -33.91 36.77 -12.72
C PHE A 601 -33.65 37.94 -13.66
N HIS A 602 -32.83 38.92 -13.27
CA HIS A 602 -32.43 40.01 -14.15
C HIS A 602 -31.50 39.54 -15.27
N CYS A 603 -30.58 38.60 -15.00
CA CYS A 603 -29.68 38.04 -16.02
C CYS A 603 -30.44 37.20 -17.06
N SER A 604 -31.48 36.46 -16.65
CA SER A 604 -32.34 35.68 -17.54
C SER A 604 -33.27 36.54 -18.42
N LYS A 605 -33.69 37.72 -17.96
CA LYS A 605 -34.49 38.66 -18.77
C LYS A 605 -33.68 39.38 -19.84
N THR A 606 -32.36 39.56 -19.67
CA THR A 606 -31.49 40.18 -20.69
C THR A 606 -31.11 39.26 -21.86
N GLN A 607 -31.29 37.93 -21.74
CA GLN A 607 -31.04 36.99 -22.85
C GLN A 607 -32.26 36.72 -23.73
N SER A 608 -33.46 37.15 -23.34
CA SER A 608 -34.69 36.93 -24.12
C SER A 608 -35.04 38.07 -25.12
N ASN A 609 -34.27 39.17 -25.15
CA ASN A 609 -34.52 40.33 -26.02
C ASN A 609 -33.41 40.54 -27.08
N LYS A 610 -33.03 39.47 -27.80
CA LYS A 610 -32.44 39.63 -29.13
C LYS A 610 -33.50 39.26 -30.19
N PRO A 611 -33.93 40.20 -31.05
CA PRO A 611 -34.82 39.86 -32.15
C PRO A 611 -34.05 39.01 -33.15
N LYS A 612 -34.64 37.87 -33.53
CA LYS A 612 -34.13 37.02 -34.62
C LYS A 612 -34.26 37.79 -35.94
N GLN A 613 -33.13 38.03 -36.62
CA GLN A 613 -33.07 38.10 -38.08
C GLN A 613 -32.59 36.76 -38.60
#